data_AF-A0ABD0X3N4-F1
#
_entry.id   AF-A0ABD0X3N4-F1
#
_cell.length_a   1.000
_cell.length_b   1.000
_cell.length_c   1.000
_cell.angle_alpha   90.00
_cell.angle_beta   90.00
_cell.angle_gamma   90.00
#
_symmetry.space_group_name_H-M   'P 1'
#
loop_
_entity.id
_entity.type
_entity.pdbx_description
1 polymer ?
#
loop_
_entity_poly.entity_id
_entity_poly.type
_entity_poly.pdbx_seq_one_letter_code
_entity_poly.pdbx_strand_id
1 'polypeptide(L)' 'MHYNENADREQATTSAGQPVFRVVFPKSRKGEVTARPVKTDPTYKYVEELMRLVFEVVFEDPKPFVEVLKSIPIPKTW' A
#
# COMPACT_ATOMS: atom_id res chain seq x y z
N MET A 1 -4.39 14.53 3.41
CA MET A 1 -3.26 13.58 3.37
C MET A 1 -3.83 12.17 3.31
N HIS A 2 -3.51 11.40 2.28
CA HIS A 2 -3.96 10.00 2.18
C HIS A 2 -2.91 9.09 2.84
N TYR A 3 -3.36 8.15 3.67
CA TYR A 3 -2.48 7.15 4.26
C TYR A 3 -1.98 6.20 3.16
N ASN A 4 -0.65 6.00 3.08
CA ASN A 4 -0.02 5.04 2.19
C ASN A 4 0.82 4.09 3.04
N GLU A 5 0.35 2.85 3.20
CA GLU A 5 1.01 1.76 3.94
C GLU A 5 2.49 1.58 3.54
N ASN A 6 2.83 1.91 2.29
CA ASN A 6 4.15 1.66 1.72
C ASN A 6 5.10 2.86 1.78
N ALA A 7 4.70 4.00 2.36
CA ALA A 7 5.50 5.23 2.41
C ALA A 7 6.79 5.06 3.22
N ASP A 8 6.67 4.52 4.43
CA ASP A 8 7.74 4.45 5.44
C ASP A 8 8.39 3.07 5.52
N ARG A 9 8.35 2.29 4.44
CA ARG A 9 9.02 0.97 4.40
C ARG A 9 10.51 1.07 4.73
N GLU A 10 10.92 0.21 5.66
CA GLU A 10 12.29 0.06 6.14
C GLU A 10 13.24 -0.49 5.06
N GLN A 11 14.54 -0.38 5.31
CA GLN A 11 15.56 -1.00 4.47
C GLN A 11 15.56 -2.52 4.68
N ALA A 12 15.60 -3.27 3.58
CA ALA A 12 15.73 -4.72 3.60
C ALA A 12 17.11 -5.13 4.16
N THR A 13 17.11 -6.25 4.89
CA THR A 13 18.31 -6.86 5.47
C THR A 13 18.51 -8.28 4.97
N THR A 14 19.75 -8.75 4.96
CA THR A 14 20.07 -10.16 4.70
C THR A 14 19.64 -11.02 5.88
N SER A 15 19.69 -12.36 5.74
CA SER A 15 19.47 -13.29 6.86
C SER A 15 20.43 -13.08 8.03
N ALA A 16 21.58 -12.46 7.79
CA ALA A 16 22.56 -12.07 8.82
C ALA A 16 22.31 -10.65 9.39
N GLY A 17 21.21 -9.99 9.02
CA GLY A 17 20.86 -8.64 9.50
C GLY A 17 21.62 -7.49 8.80
N GLN A 18 22.35 -7.76 7.72
CA GLN A 18 23.13 -6.72 7.03
C GLN A 18 22.26 -5.94 6.02
N PRO A 19 22.39 -4.61 5.92
CA PRO A 19 21.59 -3.80 5.01
C PRO A 19 21.84 -4.14 3.53
N VAL A 20 20.76 -4.29 2.76
CA VAL A 20 20.81 -4.62 1.33
C VAL A 20 20.81 -3.35 0.48
N PHE A 21 21.68 -3.33 -0.53
CA PHE A 21 21.80 -2.24 -1.49
C PHE A 21 21.74 -2.76 -2.92
N ARG A 22 21.24 -1.92 -3.83
CA ARG A 22 21.30 -2.16 -5.28
C ARG A 22 22.24 -1.15 -5.92
N VAL A 23 23.03 -1.61 -6.87
CA VAL A 23 23.87 -0.78 -7.73
C VAL A 23 23.00 -0.08 -8.78
N VAL A 24 23.12 1.24 -8.89
CA VAL A 24 22.34 2.07 -9.81
C VAL A 24 23.27 3.02 -10.57
N PHE A 25 22.97 3.21 -11.86
CA PHE A 25 23.68 4.13 -12.75
C PHE A 25 22.76 5.29 -13.15
N PRO A 26 22.55 6.29 -12.27
CA PRO A 26 21.64 7.41 -12.53
C PRO A 26 22.08 8.26 -13.73
N LYS A 27 21.12 8.54 -14.62
CA LYS A 27 21.33 9.41 -15.79
C LYS A 27 21.76 10.83 -15.40
N SER A 28 21.25 11.36 -14.28
CA SER A 28 21.63 12.69 -13.75
C SER A 28 23.10 12.80 -13.37
N ARG A 29 23.79 11.68 -13.13
CA ARG A 29 25.24 11.62 -12.88
C ARG A 29 25.99 11.02 -14.06
N LYS A 30 25.46 11.15 -15.28
CA LYS A 30 26.08 10.62 -16.51
C LYS A 30 26.42 9.12 -16.44
N GLY A 31 25.66 8.34 -15.67
CA GLY A 31 25.91 6.92 -15.51
C GLY A 31 27.01 6.56 -14.51
N GLU A 32 27.44 7.47 -13.64
CA GLU A 32 28.28 7.11 -12.49
C GLU A 32 27.58 6.10 -11.57
N VAL A 33 28.37 5.20 -10.98
CA VAL A 33 27.86 4.15 -10.10
C VAL A 33 27.48 4.68 -8.73
N THR A 34 26.31 4.27 -8.22
CA THR A 34 25.84 4.61 -6.86
C THR A 34 25.17 3.41 -6.21
N ALA A 35 25.35 3.24 -4.91
CA ALA A 35 24.59 2.29 -4.11
C ALA A 35 23.29 2.96 -3.61
N ARG A 36 22.14 2.28 -3.73
CA ARG A 36 20.88 2.73 -3.16
C ARG A 36 20.30 1.67 -2.21
N PRO A 37 19.80 2.06 -1.02
CA PRO A 37 19.09 1.14 -0.13
C PRO A 37 17.95 0.44 -0.85
N VAL A 38 17.84 -0.87 -0.65
CA VAL A 38 16.67 -1.64 -1.08
C VAL A 38 15.68 -1.61 0.07
N LYS A 39 14.44 -1.16 -0.17
CA LYS A 39 13.37 -1.23 0.83
C LYS A 39 12.80 -2.66 0.90
N THR A 40 12.24 -3.03 2.04
CA THR A 40 11.45 -4.26 2.20
C THR A 40 10.33 -4.35 1.17
N ASP A 41 9.86 -5.55 0.85
CA ASP A 41 8.78 -5.71 -0.13
C ASP A 41 7.52 -4.96 0.29
N PRO A 42 6.77 -4.39 -0.68
CA PRO A 42 5.53 -3.71 -0.36
C PRO A 42 4.50 -4.69 0.18
N THR A 43 3.67 -4.20 1.11
CA THR A 43 2.53 -4.93 1.64
C THR A 43 1.24 -4.32 1.10
N TYR A 44 0.20 -5.16 1.06
CA TYR A 44 -1.14 -4.79 0.61
C TYR A 44 -2.17 -5.26 1.63
N LYS A 45 -1.83 -5.16 2.92
CA LYS A 45 -2.63 -5.74 4.00
C LYS A 45 -4.02 -5.11 4.07
N TYR A 46 -4.13 -3.83 3.73
CA TYR A 46 -5.44 -3.17 3.62
C TYR A 46 -6.39 -3.87 2.64
N VAL A 47 -5.88 -4.49 1.57
CA VAL A 47 -6.71 -5.24 0.60
C VAL A 47 -7.23 -6.51 1.26
N GLU A 48 -6.38 -7.24 1.97
CA GLU A 48 -6.77 -8.45 2.69
C GLU A 48 -7.81 -8.15 3.76
N GLU A 49 -7.58 -7.11 4.56
CA GLU A 49 -8.52 -6.67 5.60
C GLU A 49 -9.85 -6.22 5.00
N LEU A 50 -9.82 -5.51 3.87
CA LEU A 50 -11.03 -5.09 3.16
C LEU A 50 -11.81 -6.29 2.63
N MET A 51 -11.13 -7.24 1.98
CA MET A 51 -11.77 -8.44 1.44
C MET A 51 -12.38 -9.28 2.55
N ARG A 52 -11.67 -9.43 3.67
CA ARG A 52 -12.18 -10.10 4.86
C ARG A 52 -13.43 -9.43 5.40
N LEU A 53 -13.42 -8.10 5.58
CA LEU A 53 -14.59 -7.34 6.02
C LEU A 53 -15.80 -7.57 5.11
N VAL A 54 -15.60 -7.55 3.79
CA VAL A 54 -16.67 -7.77 2.82
C VAL A 54 -17.27 -9.17 2.97
N PHE A 55 -16.43 -10.22 3.00
CA PHE A 55 -16.91 -11.61 3.06
C PHE A 55 -17.46 -12.04 4.40
N GLU A 56 -16.85 -11.63 5.51
CA GLU A 56 -17.25 -12.07 6.84
C GLU A 56 -18.37 -11.20 7.43
N VAL A 57 -18.49 -9.93 7.03
CA VAL A 57 -19.44 -9.00 7.69
C VAL A 57 -20.53 -8.55 6.73
N VAL A 58 -20.16 -8.08 5.54
CA VAL A 58 -21.12 -7.48 4.61
C VAL A 58 -21.98 -8.54 3.93
N PHE A 59 -21.39 -9.68 3.55
CA PHE A 59 -22.15 -10.75 2.91
C PHE A 59 -23.04 -11.54 3.87
N GLU A 60 -22.73 -11.59 5.17
CA GLU A 60 -23.60 -12.23 6.18
C GLU A 60 -24.92 -11.47 6.35
N ASP A 61 -24.88 -10.14 6.51
CA ASP A 61 -26.05 -9.28 6.44
C ASP A 61 -25.76 -7.97 5.69
N PRO A 62 -26.16 -7.86 4.42
CA PRO A 62 -25.90 -6.67 3.63
C PRO A 62 -26.83 -5.50 3.96
N LYS A 63 -27.95 -5.72 4.68
CA LYS A 63 -28.99 -4.68 4.87
C LYS A 63 -28.47 -3.41 5.54
N PRO A 64 -27.70 -3.46 6.64
CA PRO A 64 -27.21 -2.24 7.31
C PRO A 64 -26.34 -1.38 6.39
N PHE A 65 -25.51 -2.02 5.56
CA PHE A 65 -24.61 -1.33 4.63
C PHE A 65 -25.38 -0.69 3.48
N VAL A 66 -26.39 -1.38 2.94
CA VAL A 66 -27.24 -0.86 1.85
C VAL A 66 -28.05 0.35 2.31
N GLU A 67 -28.61 0.32 3.52
CA GLU A 67 -29.36 1.47 4.04
C GLU A 67 -28.46 2.70 4.25
N VAL A 68 -27.23 2.50 4.74
CA VAL A 68 -26.24 3.59 4.82
C VAL A 68 -25.90 4.13 3.42
N LEU A 69 -25.64 3.26 2.43
CA LEU A 69 -25.33 3.67 1.06
C LEU A 69 -26.44 4.53 0.44
N LYS A 70 -27.71 4.19 0.67
CA LYS A 70 -28.87 4.98 0.18
C LYS A 70 -28.95 6.38 0.80
N SER A 71 -28.40 6.56 1.99
CA SER A 71 -28.40 7.87 2.68
C SER A 71 -27.32 8.83 2.18
N ILE A 72 -26.33 8.34 1.41
CA ILE A 72 -25.25 9.17 0.90
C ILE A 72 -25.81 10.09 -0.21
N PRO A 73 -25.76 11.42 -0.05
CA PRO A 73 -26.29 12.33 -1.05
C PRO A 73 -25.44 12.25 -2.33
N ILE A 74 -26.07 11.90 -3.45
CA ILE A 74 -25.42 11.93 -4.76
C ILE A 74 -25.33 13.39 -5.20
N PRO A 75 -24.12 13.94 -5.44
CA PRO A 75 -23.99 15.28 -5.98
C PRO A 75 -24.76 15.37 -7.29
N LYS A 76 -25.63 16.38 -7.41
CA LYS A 76 -26.19 16.73 -8.72
C LYS A 76 -25.01 17.19 -9.57
N THR A 77 -24.89 16.61 -10.76
CA THR A 77 -23.89 16.82 -11.82
C THR A 77 -23.00 18.06 -11.66
N TRP A 78 -21.68 17.86 -11.83
CA TRP A 78 -20.62 18.87 -11.83
C TRP A 78 -20.95 20.15 -12.59
#